data_AF-A0A6P8I6Y6-F1
#
_entry.id   AF-A0A6P8I6Y6-F1
#
_cell.length_a   1.000
_cell.length_b   1.000
_cell.length_c   1.000
_cell.angle_alpha   90.00
_cell.angle_beta   90.00
_cell.angle_gamma   90.00
#
_symmetry.space_group_name_H-M   'P 1'
#
loop_
_entity.id
_entity.type
_entity.pdbx_description
1 polymer ?
#
loop_
_entity_poly.entity_id
_entity_poly.type
_entity_poly.pdbx_seq_one_letter_code
_entity_poly.pdbx_strand_id
1 'polypeptide(L)'
;MAQLKSNNDEGYDFSTPQHFSDLELVVENTKFNVHKCVLSMSSPVFEKMLTLDFLEKDAKQIDLPGKKRAEFGAFLRVIYADVISQGKQINEENYEFLLQLAEEYQVSKVKHLCCKFLISSVEESNCLGICKVAESYNLEDVKEKCAEVASLKPCRILESCEECFGLQLEKKAMLSTGFLVIVTCAVATSGSGPFRGVCRRKGIFQKIGKDRVLQNHVIVSHDVSSGLDCAQQCLGTAGCKSYNFQETGSPLHKCELSNQTKTLRPSDYVIKVGFSYNDAEHFDVLKCSSSPCQNGGTCSFVDCSDSFVCSCKPGYTGKHCETWSGFDGSRSSLPGKSCLTIKSLGQHTGDGRYWIDPTSTGNPFTVYCDMTTDGGGWTLIRNVTFLSSSSNAIQALRDYRKITSLTLYQFIDQHALLNLKNDMGYTQIRYFCRKVSERRTFHVMTAKNDLGFDVVRYMVINASPFPTVCNSFVRLPDDNSILAVNCDKWGYGKNGARMTNKWGRYPYNGDWRMYKSPVTWTGVRLVSFIQGEYKCEDYNTHAQAGDVWKMFVR
;
A
#
# COMPACT_ATOMS: atom_id res chain seq x y z
N MET A 1 -3.07 -64.91 18.01
CA MET A 1 -2.61 -63.80 17.16
C MET A 1 -3.83 -63.04 16.69
N ALA A 2 -3.98 -61.80 17.18
CA ALA A 2 -5.02 -60.88 16.76
C ALA A 2 -4.54 -60.06 15.55
N GLN A 3 -5.48 -59.75 14.64
CA GLN A 3 -5.71 -58.43 14.01
C GLN A 3 -6.83 -58.63 12.96
N LEU A 4 -8.11 -58.42 13.30
CA LEU A 4 -8.89 -57.16 13.26
C LEU A 4 -9.00 -56.52 11.87
N LYS A 5 -10.11 -56.87 11.19
CA LYS A 5 -11.00 -56.16 10.24
C LYS A 5 -10.54 -54.81 9.66
N SER A 6 -10.66 -54.66 8.33
CA SER A 6 -11.10 -53.38 7.72
C SER A 6 -12.48 -53.58 7.08
N ASN A 7 -13.41 -52.69 7.43
CA ASN A 7 -14.84 -52.74 7.09
C ASN A 7 -15.12 -52.16 5.69
N ASN A 8 -15.98 -52.86 4.94
CA ASN A 8 -16.99 -52.43 3.96
C ASN A 8 -16.86 -51.07 3.23
N ASP A 9 -16.47 -51.11 1.94
CA ASP A 9 -16.72 -50.07 0.92
C ASP A 9 -17.91 -50.50 0.02
N GLU A 10 -19.14 -50.43 0.52
CA GLU A 10 -20.36 -50.67 -0.29
C GLU A 10 -20.74 -49.40 -1.07
N GLY A 11 -20.29 -49.27 -2.30
CA GLY A 11 -20.72 -48.21 -3.24
C GLY A 11 -20.75 -48.72 -4.67
N TYR A 12 -21.51 -48.04 -5.55
CA TYR A 12 -21.66 -48.42 -6.97
C TYR A 12 -20.29 -48.62 -7.65
N ASP A 13 -20.16 -49.74 -8.35
CA ASP A 13 -18.93 -50.17 -9.01
C ASP A 13 -18.91 -49.80 -10.50
N PHE A 14 -18.01 -48.88 -10.85
CA PHE A 14 -17.78 -48.44 -12.23
C PHE A 14 -16.76 -49.31 -12.98
N SER A 15 -16.14 -50.31 -12.32
CA SER A 15 -15.08 -51.12 -12.94
C SER A 15 -15.61 -52.11 -13.97
N THR A 16 -16.91 -52.44 -13.92
CA THR A 16 -17.59 -53.30 -14.88
C THR A 16 -18.45 -52.48 -15.85
N PRO A 17 -18.48 -52.82 -17.16
CA PRO A 17 -19.36 -52.15 -18.11
C PRO A 17 -20.84 -52.31 -17.74
N GLN A 18 -21.53 -51.18 -17.61
CA GLN A 18 -22.95 -51.15 -17.27
C GLN A 18 -23.79 -51.04 -18.55
N HIS A 19 -25.09 -51.30 -18.44
CA HIS A 19 -25.98 -51.23 -19.60
C HIS A 19 -25.95 -49.81 -20.20
N PHE A 20 -25.60 -49.71 -21.49
CA PHE A 20 -25.40 -48.46 -22.24
C PHE A 20 -24.20 -47.57 -21.84
N SER A 21 -23.23 -48.07 -21.07
CA SER A 21 -21.96 -47.34 -20.92
C SER A 21 -21.27 -47.19 -22.29
N ASP A 22 -20.94 -45.96 -22.65
CA ASP A 22 -20.46 -45.56 -23.97
C ASP A 22 -19.09 -44.82 -23.92
N LEU A 23 -18.49 -44.73 -22.73
CA LEU A 23 -17.16 -44.15 -22.50
C LEU A 23 -16.42 -44.85 -21.34
N GLU A 24 -15.12 -45.09 -21.53
CA GLU A 24 -14.19 -45.50 -20.48
C GLU A 24 -13.30 -44.32 -20.06
N LEU A 25 -13.39 -43.88 -18.80
CA LEU A 25 -12.40 -42.94 -18.23
C LEU A 25 -11.29 -43.73 -17.53
N VAL A 26 -10.03 -43.42 -17.82
CA VAL A 26 -8.88 -44.12 -17.24
C VAL A 26 -8.18 -43.23 -16.22
N VAL A 27 -8.09 -43.71 -14.99
CA VAL A 27 -7.39 -43.03 -13.89
C VAL A 27 -6.52 -44.06 -13.18
N GLU A 28 -5.20 -43.80 -13.06
CA GLU A 28 -4.23 -44.72 -12.44
C GLU A 28 -4.36 -46.17 -12.94
N ASN A 29 -4.46 -46.35 -14.26
CA ASN A 29 -4.66 -47.65 -14.92
C ASN A 29 -5.97 -48.39 -14.55
N THR A 30 -6.90 -47.71 -13.88
CA THR A 30 -8.25 -48.23 -13.60
C THR A 30 -9.23 -47.62 -14.57
N LYS A 31 -10.08 -48.47 -15.17
CA LYS A 31 -11.15 -48.05 -16.09
C LYS A 31 -12.44 -47.81 -15.32
N PHE A 32 -13.07 -46.66 -15.57
CA PHE A 32 -14.39 -46.30 -15.10
C PHE A 32 -15.34 -46.29 -16.30
N ASN A 33 -16.30 -47.21 -16.32
CA ASN A 33 -17.32 -47.30 -17.36
C ASN A 33 -18.45 -46.31 -17.03
N VAL A 34 -18.65 -45.34 -17.92
CA VAL A 34 -19.55 -44.19 -17.70
C VAL A 34 -20.37 -43.90 -18.97
N HIS A 35 -21.30 -42.97 -18.83
CA HIS A 35 -22.24 -42.52 -19.85
C HIS A 35 -21.90 -41.07 -20.23
N LYS A 36 -21.61 -40.83 -21.52
CA LYS A 36 -21.30 -39.49 -22.06
C LYS A 36 -22.41 -38.49 -21.72
N CYS A 37 -23.67 -38.91 -21.90
CA CYS A 37 -24.82 -38.05 -21.64
C CYS A 37 -24.91 -37.57 -20.17
N VAL A 38 -24.66 -38.46 -19.19
CA VAL A 38 -24.72 -38.11 -17.76
C VAL A 38 -23.59 -37.14 -17.40
N LEU A 39 -22.38 -37.37 -17.92
CA LEU A 39 -21.24 -36.48 -17.69
C LEU A 39 -21.46 -35.10 -18.32
N SER A 40 -21.90 -35.05 -19.58
CA SER A 40 -22.17 -33.78 -20.28
C SER A 40 -23.28 -32.98 -19.61
N MET A 41 -24.36 -33.61 -19.14
CA MET A 41 -25.41 -32.90 -18.39
C MET A 41 -24.92 -32.34 -17.05
N SER A 42 -23.92 -32.98 -16.44
CA SER A 42 -23.45 -32.64 -15.10
C SER A 42 -22.27 -31.65 -15.10
N SER A 43 -21.57 -31.51 -16.23
CA SER A 43 -20.32 -30.79 -16.36
C SER A 43 -20.23 -30.09 -17.72
N PRO A 44 -20.16 -28.75 -17.75
CA PRO A 44 -19.85 -28.01 -18.97
C PRO A 44 -18.48 -28.38 -19.58
N VAL A 45 -17.54 -28.87 -18.75
CA VAL A 45 -16.23 -29.31 -19.20
C VAL A 45 -16.35 -30.61 -20.00
N PHE A 46 -17.06 -31.62 -19.45
CA PHE A 46 -17.32 -32.86 -20.19
C PHE A 46 -18.25 -32.64 -21.39
N GLU A 47 -19.23 -31.74 -21.30
CA GLU A 47 -20.06 -31.37 -22.45
C GLU A 47 -19.20 -30.87 -23.61
N LYS A 48 -18.33 -29.89 -23.36
CA LYS A 48 -17.43 -29.35 -24.40
C LYS A 48 -16.49 -30.41 -24.93
N MET A 49 -15.89 -31.22 -24.06
CA MET A 49 -14.95 -32.28 -24.43
C MET A 49 -15.58 -33.35 -25.32
N LEU A 50 -16.85 -33.69 -25.07
CA LEU A 50 -17.54 -34.82 -25.73
C LEU A 50 -18.45 -34.42 -26.89
N THR A 51 -18.71 -33.12 -27.12
CA THR A 51 -19.64 -32.65 -28.17
C THR A 51 -18.99 -31.78 -29.24
N LEU A 52 -17.96 -30.99 -28.90
CA LEU A 52 -17.22 -30.16 -29.84
C LEU A 52 -16.21 -31.02 -30.64
N ASP A 53 -15.59 -30.44 -31.68
CA ASP A 53 -14.66 -31.14 -32.57
C ASP A 53 -13.27 -31.39 -31.94
N PHE A 54 -13.26 -31.86 -30.70
CA PHE A 54 -12.10 -32.44 -30.03
C PHE A 54 -11.98 -33.93 -30.36
N LEU A 55 -10.77 -34.49 -30.23
CA LEU A 55 -10.50 -35.91 -30.51
C LEU A 55 -11.28 -36.83 -29.58
N GLU A 56 -11.60 -36.35 -28.38
CA GLU A 56 -12.29 -37.03 -27.29
C GLU A 56 -13.77 -37.31 -27.59
N LYS A 57 -14.39 -36.57 -28.54
CA LYS A 57 -15.78 -36.76 -28.96
C LYS A 57 -16.05 -38.19 -29.44
N ASP A 58 -15.21 -38.69 -30.34
CA ASP A 58 -15.32 -40.02 -30.92
C ASP A 58 -14.55 -41.10 -30.13
N ALA A 59 -13.85 -40.70 -29.07
CA ALA A 59 -13.09 -41.61 -28.24
C ALA A 59 -14.03 -42.55 -27.46
N LYS A 60 -13.64 -43.83 -27.43
CA LYS A 60 -14.23 -44.84 -26.52
C LYS A 60 -13.55 -44.86 -25.17
N GLN A 61 -12.34 -44.28 -25.08
CA GLN A 61 -11.50 -44.27 -23.90
C GLN A 61 -10.80 -42.91 -23.79
N ILE A 62 -10.79 -42.31 -22.60
CA ILE A 62 -10.13 -41.03 -22.31
C ILE A 62 -9.27 -41.20 -21.06
N ASP A 63 -7.98 -40.88 -21.18
CA ASP A 63 -7.03 -40.88 -20.05
C ASP A 63 -7.10 -39.55 -19.27
N LEU A 64 -7.17 -39.64 -17.94
CA LEU A 64 -7.21 -38.48 -17.05
C LEU A 64 -5.96 -38.46 -16.15
N PRO A 65 -4.81 -37.98 -16.65
CA PRO A 65 -3.56 -37.98 -15.90
C PRO A 65 -3.63 -37.05 -14.67
N GLY A 66 -2.95 -37.45 -13.59
CA GLY A 66 -2.87 -36.66 -12.35
C GLY A 66 -4.09 -36.76 -11.44
N LYS A 67 -5.06 -37.64 -11.72
CA LYS A 67 -6.18 -37.96 -10.82
C LYS A 67 -5.90 -39.23 -10.04
N LYS A 68 -6.43 -39.32 -8.81
CA LYS A 68 -6.38 -40.55 -8.02
C LYS A 68 -7.64 -41.37 -8.21
N ARG A 69 -7.50 -42.68 -8.35
CA ARG A 69 -8.62 -43.62 -8.57
C ARG A 69 -9.71 -43.47 -7.51
N ALA A 70 -9.33 -43.43 -6.23
CA ALA A 70 -10.28 -43.37 -5.12
C ALA A 70 -11.09 -42.07 -5.09
N GLU A 71 -10.41 -40.94 -5.29
CA GLU A 71 -11.01 -39.59 -5.29
C GLU A 71 -11.97 -39.43 -6.49
N PHE A 72 -11.53 -39.85 -7.68
CA PHE A 72 -12.34 -39.73 -8.89
C PHE A 72 -13.55 -40.68 -8.88
N GLY A 73 -13.40 -41.88 -8.34
CA GLY A 73 -14.52 -42.80 -8.13
C GLY A 73 -15.57 -42.23 -7.17
N ALA A 74 -15.15 -41.55 -6.11
CA ALA A 74 -16.08 -40.85 -5.21
C ALA A 74 -16.80 -39.70 -5.91
N PHE A 75 -16.09 -38.92 -6.73
CA PHE A 75 -16.69 -37.85 -7.54
C PHE A 75 -17.76 -38.36 -8.50
N LEU A 76 -17.49 -39.45 -9.23
CA LEU A 76 -18.46 -40.09 -10.12
C LEU A 76 -19.70 -40.58 -9.35
N ARG A 77 -19.55 -41.15 -8.15
CA ARG A 77 -20.70 -41.57 -7.33
C ARG A 77 -21.62 -40.41 -6.96
N VAL A 78 -21.08 -39.20 -6.76
CA VAL A 78 -21.90 -38.00 -6.49
C VAL A 78 -22.59 -37.51 -7.77
N ILE A 79 -21.88 -37.52 -8.92
CA ILE A 79 -22.48 -37.18 -10.22
C ILE A 79 -23.66 -38.11 -10.53
N TYR A 80 -23.45 -39.42 -10.36
CA TYR A 80 -24.43 -40.45 -10.66
C TYR A 80 -25.49 -40.64 -9.59
N ALA A 81 -25.44 -39.91 -8.47
CA ALA A 81 -26.26 -40.17 -7.29
C ALA A 81 -27.78 -40.24 -7.55
N ASP A 82 -28.31 -39.55 -8.57
CA ASP A 82 -29.74 -39.61 -8.92
C ASP A 82 -30.09 -40.84 -9.76
N VAL A 83 -29.10 -41.45 -10.41
CA VAL A 83 -29.23 -42.63 -11.28
C VAL A 83 -28.95 -43.91 -10.49
N ILE A 84 -28.05 -43.85 -9.51
CA ILE A 84 -27.67 -44.99 -8.67
C ILE A 84 -28.33 -44.84 -7.30
N SER A 85 -29.15 -45.82 -6.90
CA SER A 85 -29.85 -45.87 -5.60
C SER A 85 -28.92 -46.09 -4.39
N GLN A 86 -27.62 -45.86 -4.56
CA GLN A 86 -26.53 -46.12 -3.62
C GLN A 86 -25.51 -44.97 -3.58
N GLY A 87 -25.96 -43.72 -3.73
CA GLY A 87 -25.08 -42.55 -3.64
C GLY A 87 -24.43 -42.43 -2.25
N LYS A 88 -23.10 -42.61 -2.18
CA LYS A 88 -22.34 -42.36 -0.94
C LYS A 88 -22.36 -40.86 -0.62
N GLN A 89 -22.58 -40.56 0.65
CA GLN A 89 -22.73 -39.19 1.16
C GLN A 89 -21.38 -38.48 1.29
N ILE A 90 -21.40 -37.18 1.03
CA ILE A 90 -20.28 -36.27 1.31
C ILE A 90 -20.04 -36.28 2.83
N ASN A 91 -18.78 -36.35 3.23
CA ASN A 91 -18.34 -36.47 4.61
C ASN A 91 -17.03 -35.70 4.85
N GLU A 92 -16.54 -35.71 6.09
CA GLU A 92 -15.33 -34.99 6.52
C GLU A 92 -14.05 -35.42 5.79
N GLU A 93 -13.99 -36.64 5.27
CA GLU A 93 -12.80 -37.18 4.59
C GLU A 93 -12.78 -36.86 3.09
N ASN A 94 -13.93 -36.51 2.50
CA ASN A 94 -14.06 -36.41 1.04
C ASN A 94 -14.45 -35.03 0.50
N TYR A 95 -15.03 -34.15 1.31
CA TYR A 95 -15.59 -32.89 0.78
C TYR A 95 -14.54 -32.00 0.09
N GLU A 96 -13.30 -32.00 0.57
CA GLU A 96 -12.27 -31.07 0.08
C GLU A 96 -11.77 -31.45 -1.31
N PHE A 97 -11.41 -32.71 -1.55
CA PHE A 97 -11.03 -33.15 -2.89
C PHE A 97 -12.24 -33.15 -3.86
N LEU A 98 -13.46 -33.36 -3.35
CA LEU A 98 -14.68 -33.23 -4.15
C LEU A 98 -14.92 -31.79 -4.60
N LEU A 99 -14.65 -30.79 -3.74
CA LEU A 99 -14.70 -29.37 -4.10
C LEU A 99 -13.65 -29.03 -5.16
N GLN A 100 -12.43 -29.55 -5.03
CA GLN A 100 -11.38 -29.38 -6.03
C GLN A 100 -11.79 -29.91 -7.40
N LEU A 101 -12.28 -31.16 -7.47
CA LEU A 101 -12.76 -31.77 -8.71
C LEU A 101 -14.01 -31.06 -9.26
N ALA A 102 -14.90 -30.59 -8.38
CA ALA A 102 -16.09 -29.84 -8.79
C ALA A 102 -15.74 -28.51 -9.44
N GLU A 103 -14.71 -27.80 -8.97
CA GLU A 103 -14.25 -26.55 -9.60
C GLU A 103 -13.57 -26.84 -10.94
N GLU A 104 -12.68 -27.85 -10.98
CA GLU A 104 -11.94 -28.21 -12.19
C GLU A 104 -12.86 -28.67 -13.34
N TYR A 105 -13.82 -29.55 -13.04
CA TYR A 105 -14.79 -30.05 -14.02
C TYR A 105 -16.10 -29.23 -14.03
N GLN A 106 -16.18 -28.14 -13.27
CA GLN A 106 -17.33 -27.23 -13.20
C GLN A 106 -18.67 -27.95 -12.89
N VAL A 107 -18.66 -28.88 -11.94
CA VAL A 107 -19.84 -29.66 -11.55
C VAL A 107 -20.55 -28.97 -10.38
N SER A 108 -21.48 -28.07 -10.69
CA SER A 108 -22.20 -27.25 -9.69
C SER A 108 -22.97 -28.08 -8.66
N LYS A 109 -23.50 -29.25 -9.06
CA LYS A 109 -24.21 -30.16 -8.15
C LYS A 109 -23.32 -30.65 -7.01
N VAL A 110 -22.08 -31.06 -7.32
CA VAL A 110 -21.12 -31.52 -6.32
C VAL A 110 -20.76 -30.37 -5.38
N LYS A 111 -20.45 -29.19 -5.95
CA LYS A 111 -20.17 -27.97 -5.17
C LYS A 111 -21.31 -27.59 -4.21
N HIS A 112 -22.56 -27.67 -4.67
CA HIS A 112 -23.73 -27.37 -3.86
C HIS A 112 -23.94 -28.39 -2.73
N LEU A 113 -23.76 -29.69 -3.01
CA LEU A 113 -23.88 -30.72 -1.98
C LEU A 113 -22.74 -30.61 -0.93
N CYS A 114 -21.51 -30.28 -1.35
CA CYS A 114 -20.41 -29.96 -0.44
C CYS A 114 -20.74 -28.74 0.44
N CYS A 115 -21.30 -27.68 -0.16
CA CYS A 115 -21.76 -26.49 0.57
C CYS A 115 -22.78 -26.85 1.65
N LYS A 116 -23.80 -27.64 1.29
CA LYS A 116 -24.85 -28.09 2.22
C LYS A 116 -24.27 -28.92 3.38
N PHE A 117 -23.36 -29.86 3.07
CA PHE A 117 -22.66 -30.64 4.08
C PHE A 117 -21.88 -29.73 5.04
N LEU A 118 -21.05 -28.83 4.50
CA LEU A 118 -20.24 -27.91 5.29
C LEU A 118 -21.10 -27.02 6.20
N ILE A 119 -22.21 -26.46 5.70
CA ILE A 119 -23.15 -25.66 6.51
C ILE A 119 -23.69 -26.48 7.69
N SER A 120 -24.03 -27.75 7.49
CA SER A 120 -24.51 -28.63 8.57
C SER A 120 -23.42 -29.11 9.53
N SER A 121 -22.17 -29.08 9.10
CA SER A 121 -21.00 -29.57 9.85
C SER A 121 -20.23 -28.47 10.56
N VAL A 122 -20.59 -27.19 10.38
CA VAL A 122 -19.93 -26.09 11.10
C VAL A 122 -20.24 -26.22 12.59
N GLU A 123 -19.20 -26.53 13.35
CA GLU A 123 -19.18 -26.62 14.79
C GLU A 123 -18.12 -25.69 15.37
N GLU A 124 -18.20 -25.47 16.68
CA GLU A 124 -17.31 -24.58 17.40
C GLU A 124 -15.82 -24.96 17.25
N SER A 125 -15.53 -26.26 17.17
CA SER A 125 -14.20 -26.86 17.13
C SER A 125 -13.56 -26.83 15.74
N ASN A 126 -14.36 -26.80 14.67
CA ASN A 126 -13.91 -26.96 13.28
C ASN A 126 -14.18 -25.72 12.39
N CYS A 127 -14.89 -24.71 12.93
CA CYS A 127 -15.30 -23.50 12.21
C CYS A 127 -14.16 -22.85 11.42
N LEU A 128 -13.00 -22.62 12.03
CA LEU A 128 -11.86 -21.95 11.37
C LEU A 128 -11.36 -22.69 10.13
N GLY A 129 -11.25 -24.01 10.22
CA GLY A 129 -10.85 -24.86 9.09
C GLY A 129 -11.86 -24.77 7.95
N ILE A 130 -13.16 -24.86 8.28
CA ILE A 130 -14.24 -24.76 7.30
C ILE A 130 -14.28 -23.37 6.65
N CYS A 131 -14.00 -22.29 7.39
CA CYS A 131 -14.01 -20.94 6.82
C CYS A 131 -12.88 -20.73 5.80
N LYS A 132 -11.69 -21.29 6.07
CA LYS A 132 -10.58 -21.27 5.10
C LYS A 132 -10.93 -21.99 3.81
N VAL A 133 -11.60 -23.14 3.91
CA VAL A 133 -12.12 -23.86 2.74
C VAL A 133 -13.15 -22.99 2.01
N ALA A 134 -14.09 -22.38 2.74
CA ALA A 134 -15.11 -21.51 2.16
C ALA A 134 -14.54 -20.29 1.43
N GLU A 135 -13.46 -19.70 1.94
CA GLU A 135 -12.71 -18.63 1.24
C GLU A 135 -12.04 -19.16 -0.04
N SER A 136 -11.33 -20.29 0.06
CA SER A 136 -10.57 -20.87 -1.05
C SER A 136 -11.46 -21.24 -2.25
N TYR A 137 -12.68 -21.72 -1.98
CA TYR A 137 -13.64 -22.15 -3.01
C TYR A 137 -14.79 -21.15 -3.25
N ASN A 138 -14.71 -19.98 -2.62
CA ASN A 138 -15.70 -18.90 -2.70
C ASN A 138 -17.15 -19.32 -2.40
N LEU A 139 -17.35 -20.00 -1.27
CA LEU A 139 -18.65 -20.54 -0.82
C LEU A 139 -19.35 -19.57 0.14
N GLU A 140 -20.10 -18.59 -0.38
CA GLU A 140 -20.70 -17.51 0.43
C GLU A 140 -21.62 -18.01 1.56
N ASP A 141 -22.50 -18.97 1.29
CA ASP A 141 -23.43 -19.49 2.32
C ASP A 141 -22.68 -20.18 3.48
N VAL A 142 -21.55 -20.84 3.17
CA VAL A 142 -20.68 -21.45 4.20
C VAL A 142 -19.97 -20.35 4.99
N LYS A 143 -19.48 -19.29 4.32
CA LYS A 143 -18.86 -18.13 5.00
C LYS A 143 -19.85 -17.48 5.97
N GLU A 144 -21.11 -17.34 5.58
CA GLU A 144 -22.17 -16.80 6.43
C GLU A 144 -22.42 -17.69 7.65
N LYS A 145 -22.51 -19.02 7.45
CA LYS A 145 -22.67 -19.97 8.56
C LYS A 145 -21.47 -19.99 9.52
N CYS A 146 -20.27 -19.92 8.97
CA CYS A 146 -19.02 -19.75 9.69
C CYS A 146 -19.04 -18.50 10.57
N ALA A 147 -19.48 -17.37 10.01
CA ALA A 147 -19.61 -16.13 10.75
C ALA A 147 -20.66 -16.23 11.88
N GLU A 148 -21.77 -16.93 11.64
CA GLU A 148 -22.79 -17.21 12.65
C GLU A 148 -22.24 -18.05 13.81
N VAL A 149 -21.51 -19.14 13.57
CA VAL A 149 -20.96 -19.98 14.65
C VAL A 149 -19.81 -19.28 15.38
N ALA A 150 -18.94 -18.58 14.65
CA ALA A 150 -17.88 -17.74 15.25
C ALA A 150 -18.45 -16.62 16.13
N SER A 151 -19.68 -16.17 15.85
CA SER A 151 -20.37 -15.11 16.60
C SER A 151 -20.76 -15.47 18.04
N LEU A 152 -20.68 -16.74 18.43
CA LEU A 152 -21.11 -17.21 19.74
C LEU A 152 -19.97 -17.25 20.79
N LYS A 153 -18.75 -16.79 20.45
CA LYS A 153 -17.56 -16.90 21.33
C LYS A 153 -17.16 -15.59 22.05
N PRO A 154 -16.66 -15.68 23.29
CA PRO A 154 -15.99 -14.57 23.97
C PRO A 154 -14.66 -14.16 23.30
N CYS A 155 -14.38 -12.86 23.29
CA CYS A 155 -13.22 -12.23 22.66
C CYS A 155 -11.85 -12.87 22.99
N ARG A 156 -11.70 -13.46 24.20
CA ARG A 156 -10.46 -14.13 24.64
C ARG A 156 -10.04 -15.33 23.77
N ILE A 157 -10.98 -15.99 23.09
CA ILE A 157 -10.67 -17.15 22.23
C ILE A 157 -10.13 -16.71 20.86
N LEU A 158 -10.43 -15.47 20.44
CA LEU A 158 -9.92 -14.88 19.19
C LEU A 158 -8.45 -14.43 19.32
N GLU A 159 -7.98 -14.17 20.55
CA GLU A 159 -6.60 -13.74 20.85
C GLU A 159 -5.55 -14.85 20.74
N SER A 160 -5.96 -16.13 20.83
CA SER A 160 -5.06 -17.29 20.69
C SER A 160 -5.01 -17.86 19.26
N CYS A 161 -5.68 -17.22 18.31
CA CYS A 161 -5.85 -17.75 16.96
C CYS A 161 -4.95 -17.01 15.96
N GLU A 162 -3.75 -17.56 15.71
CA GLU A 162 -2.75 -17.03 14.77
C GLU A 162 -3.27 -16.84 13.33
N GLU A 163 -4.40 -17.45 12.98
CA GLU A 163 -4.88 -17.56 11.60
C GLU A 163 -6.03 -16.59 11.26
N CYS A 164 -6.46 -15.74 12.20
CA CYS A 164 -7.52 -14.73 12.01
C CYS A 164 -7.06 -13.45 11.28
N PHE A 165 -5.86 -13.46 10.67
CA PHE A 165 -5.16 -12.29 10.16
C PHE A 165 -5.75 -11.69 8.84
N GLY A 166 -6.77 -12.31 8.24
CA GLY A 166 -7.29 -11.94 6.91
C GLY A 166 -8.64 -11.18 6.84
N LEU A 167 -9.44 -11.16 7.91
CA LEU A 167 -10.78 -10.54 7.87
C LEU A 167 -10.73 -9.00 8.08
N GLN A 168 -11.41 -8.24 7.22
CA GLN A 168 -11.56 -6.77 7.32
C GLN A 168 -12.10 -6.37 8.71
N LEU A 169 -11.39 -5.48 9.41
CA LEU A 169 -11.74 -5.03 10.77
C LEU A 169 -13.16 -4.45 10.92
N GLU A 170 -13.77 -3.96 9.84
CA GLU A 170 -15.12 -3.37 9.86
C GLU A 170 -16.24 -4.41 10.00
N LYS A 171 -15.98 -5.69 9.70
CA LYS A 171 -16.94 -6.80 9.87
C LYS A 171 -16.69 -7.67 11.11
N LYS A 172 -15.54 -7.52 11.77
CA LYS A 172 -15.11 -8.34 12.92
C LYS A 172 -15.88 -8.07 14.24
N ALA A 173 -16.73 -7.05 14.31
CA ALA A 173 -17.40 -6.63 15.55
C ALA A 173 -18.94 -6.59 15.50
N MET A 174 -19.58 -7.15 14.47
CA MET A 174 -21.05 -7.16 14.36
C MET A 174 -21.74 -8.28 15.17
N LEU A 175 -21.00 -9.18 15.81
CA LEU A 175 -21.49 -10.54 16.03
C LEU A 175 -20.93 -11.15 17.32
N SER A 176 -21.25 -10.64 18.52
CA SER A 176 -20.85 -11.38 19.74
C SER A 176 -21.84 -11.49 20.91
N THR A 177 -22.87 -10.67 21.08
CA THR A 177 -23.71 -10.80 22.31
C THR A 177 -25.15 -10.28 22.23
N GLY A 178 -25.62 -9.77 21.09
CA GLY A 178 -26.83 -8.93 21.07
C GLY A 178 -26.57 -7.47 21.50
N PHE A 179 -25.30 -7.05 21.47
CA PHE A 179 -24.82 -5.69 21.72
C PHE A 179 -24.07 -5.18 20.47
N LEU A 180 -24.15 -3.87 20.23
CA LEU A 180 -23.54 -3.19 19.10
C LEU A 180 -22.21 -2.55 19.55
N VAL A 181 -21.08 -3.22 19.31
CA VAL A 181 -19.72 -2.69 19.59
C VAL A 181 -19.23 -1.89 18.39
N ILE A 182 -18.92 -0.61 18.57
CA ILE A 182 -18.45 0.24 17.46
C ILE A 182 -17.15 0.94 17.83
N VAL A 183 -16.20 0.88 16.89
CA VAL A 183 -14.91 1.58 16.95
C VAL A 183 -14.92 2.66 15.86
N THR A 184 -14.78 3.92 16.26
CA THR A 184 -14.56 5.00 15.29
C THR A 184 -13.07 5.19 15.04
N CYS A 185 -12.62 4.84 13.83
CA CYS A 185 -11.29 5.11 13.31
C CYS A 185 -11.29 6.47 12.61
N ALA A 186 -10.41 7.38 13.01
CA ALA A 186 -10.13 8.56 12.18
C ALA A 186 -9.23 8.12 11.02
N VAL A 187 -9.69 8.31 9.78
CA VAL A 187 -8.84 8.23 8.60
C VAL A 187 -7.86 9.40 8.67
N ALA A 188 -6.59 9.11 8.91
CA ALA A 188 -5.54 10.10 8.71
C ALA A 188 -5.23 10.14 7.20
N THR A 189 -5.69 11.18 6.53
CA THR A 189 -5.30 11.47 5.15
C THR A 189 -3.83 11.90 5.11
N SER A 190 -2.91 10.93 5.07
CA SER A 190 -1.59 11.06 4.45
C SER A 190 -0.81 9.74 4.57
N GLY A 191 -0.89 8.88 3.57
CA GLY A 191 -0.05 7.68 3.46
C GLY A 191 -0.70 6.63 2.57
N SER A 192 -0.13 6.36 1.40
CA SER A 192 -0.57 5.33 0.46
C SER A 192 -0.31 3.93 1.02
N GLY A 193 -1.32 3.35 1.67
CA GLY A 193 -1.42 1.94 2.06
C GLY A 193 -2.79 1.71 2.72
N PRO A 194 -3.48 0.59 2.47
CA PRO A 194 -4.71 0.29 3.22
C PRO A 194 -4.28 -0.03 4.66
N PHE A 195 -4.98 0.54 5.66
CA PHE A 195 -4.81 0.27 7.10
C PHE A 195 -3.71 1.04 7.87
N ARG A 196 -3.83 2.37 7.97
CA ARG A 196 -3.39 3.11 9.17
C ARG A 196 -4.38 4.21 9.55
N GLY A 197 -5.49 3.83 10.20
CA GLY A 197 -6.40 4.78 10.88
C GLY A 197 -6.05 4.90 12.36
N VAL A 198 -6.20 6.09 12.94
CA VAL A 198 -6.03 6.32 14.39
C VAL A 198 -7.39 6.14 15.06
N CYS A 199 -7.59 5.07 15.83
CA CYS A 199 -8.81 4.89 16.63
C CYS A 199 -8.93 6.02 17.66
N ARG A 200 -10.07 6.73 17.71
CA ARG A 200 -10.23 7.88 18.63
C ARG A 200 -11.24 7.67 19.76
N ARG A 201 -12.20 6.75 19.60
CA ARG A 201 -13.19 6.32 20.63
C ARG A 201 -13.72 4.91 20.35
N LYS A 202 -14.02 4.17 21.42
CA LYS A 202 -14.72 2.87 21.43
C LYS A 202 -15.97 3.01 22.30
N GLY A 203 -17.10 2.44 21.87
CA GLY A 203 -18.31 2.34 22.68
C GLY A 203 -19.04 1.03 22.43
N ILE A 204 -19.58 0.46 23.50
CA ILE A 204 -20.41 -0.75 23.46
C ILE A 204 -21.85 -0.33 23.71
N PHE A 205 -22.68 -0.33 22.66
CA PHE A 205 -24.08 0.08 22.75
C PHE A 205 -24.98 -1.15 22.91
N GLN A 206 -25.65 -1.26 24.06
CA GLN A 206 -26.67 -2.29 24.26
C GLN A 206 -28.04 -1.75 23.85
N LYS A 207 -28.85 -2.54 23.12
CA LYS A 207 -30.28 -2.25 22.97
C LYS A 207 -31.00 -2.64 24.26
N ILE A 208 -31.34 -1.66 25.08
CA ILE A 208 -31.81 -1.91 26.45
C ILE A 208 -33.34 -1.88 26.55
N GLY A 209 -34.02 -1.14 25.69
CA GLY A 209 -35.46 -1.00 25.74
C GLY A 209 -36.07 -0.89 24.36
N LYS A 210 -36.99 -1.81 24.05
CA LYS A 210 -37.97 -1.61 22.99
C LYS A 210 -39.09 -0.70 23.52
N ASP A 211 -39.60 0.17 22.66
CA ASP A 211 -40.66 1.14 22.96
C ASP A 211 -40.32 2.08 24.11
N ARG A 212 -39.04 2.46 24.23
CA ARG A 212 -38.52 3.36 25.27
C ARG A 212 -37.50 4.33 24.71
N VAL A 213 -37.40 5.48 25.38
CA VAL A 213 -36.44 6.55 25.08
C VAL A 213 -35.92 7.18 26.35
N LEU A 214 -34.76 7.84 26.24
CA LEU A 214 -34.32 8.84 27.21
C LEU A 214 -34.69 10.22 26.68
N GLN A 215 -35.62 10.92 27.36
CA GLN A 215 -36.07 12.27 26.97
C GLN A 215 -35.28 13.36 27.69
N ASN A 216 -35.46 14.63 27.31
CA ASN A 216 -34.84 15.82 27.92
C ASN A 216 -33.31 15.96 27.81
N HIS A 217 -32.60 14.95 27.29
CA HIS A 217 -31.14 14.93 27.19
C HIS A 217 -30.61 14.78 25.76
N VAL A 218 -31.49 14.92 24.75
CA VAL A 218 -31.12 14.86 23.33
C VAL A 218 -30.27 16.07 23.00
N ILE A 219 -29.04 15.83 22.53
CA ILE A 219 -28.08 16.86 22.12
C ILE A 219 -28.12 17.12 20.62
N VAL A 220 -28.36 16.09 19.81
CA VAL A 220 -28.39 16.18 18.33
C VAL A 220 -29.36 15.14 17.79
N SER A 221 -30.04 15.44 16.68
CA SER A 221 -30.86 14.48 15.93
C SER A 221 -30.35 14.36 14.50
N HIS A 222 -30.35 13.13 13.98
CA HIS A 222 -29.91 12.79 12.63
C HIS A 222 -30.91 11.87 11.95
N ASP A 223 -31.00 11.98 10.62
CA ASP A 223 -31.58 10.93 9.76
C ASP A 223 -30.45 9.96 9.37
N VAL A 224 -30.66 8.66 9.59
CA VAL A 224 -29.63 7.62 9.44
C VAL A 224 -30.19 6.41 8.70
N SER A 225 -29.33 5.60 8.06
CA SER A 225 -29.81 4.41 7.33
C SER A 225 -30.02 3.19 8.23
N SER A 226 -29.41 3.17 9.42
CA SER A 226 -29.46 2.04 10.33
C SER A 226 -29.18 2.44 11.79
N GLY A 227 -29.44 1.52 12.74
CA GLY A 227 -29.02 1.69 14.13
C GLY A 227 -27.50 1.74 14.29
N LEU A 228 -26.76 1.08 13.38
CA LEU A 228 -25.30 1.13 13.31
C LEU A 228 -24.81 2.56 13.02
N ASP A 229 -25.39 3.20 12.01
CA ASP A 229 -25.07 4.59 11.65
C ASP A 229 -25.34 5.53 12.83
N CYS A 230 -26.47 5.35 13.52
CA CYS A 230 -26.81 6.17 14.69
C CYS A 230 -25.74 6.10 15.79
N ALA A 231 -25.24 4.89 16.04
CA ALA A 231 -24.22 4.66 17.04
C ALA A 231 -22.82 5.15 16.60
N GLN A 232 -22.51 5.10 15.30
CA GLN A 232 -21.33 5.78 14.73
C GLN A 232 -21.42 7.30 14.91
N GLN A 233 -22.59 7.90 14.65
CA GLN A 233 -22.82 9.33 14.88
C GLN A 233 -22.63 9.68 16.36
N CYS A 234 -23.09 8.83 17.29
CA CYS A 234 -22.85 9.03 18.72
C CYS A 234 -21.35 9.05 19.06
N LEU A 235 -20.56 8.09 18.55
CA LEU A 235 -19.11 8.06 18.82
C LEU A 235 -18.36 9.26 18.24
N GLY A 236 -18.76 9.71 17.04
CA GLY A 236 -18.25 10.92 16.42
C GLY A 236 -18.62 12.21 17.16
N THR A 237 -19.71 12.19 17.95
CA THR A 237 -20.24 13.36 18.63
C THR A 237 -19.63 13.54 20.02
N ALA A 238 -19.04 14.71 20.28
CA ALA A 238 -18.48 15.02 21.59
C ALA A 238 -19.58 15.01 22.67
N GLY A 239 -19.36 14.24 23.74
CA GLY A 239 -20.28 14.18 24.88
C GLY A 239 -21.49 13.26 24.71
N CYS A 240 -21.67 12.60 23.57
CA CYS A 240 -22.71 11.57 23.43
C CYS A 240 -22.40 10.36 24.30
N LYS A 241 -23.41 9.80 24.96
CA LYS A 241 -23.35 8.63 25.87
C LYS A 241 -24.41 7.58 25.58
N SER A 242 -25.53 7.96 24.99
CA SER A 242 -26.60 7.03 24.59
C SER A 242 -27.32 7.59 23.38
N TYR A 243 -28.18 6.79 22.75
CA TYR A 243 -29.04 7.28 21.68
C TYR A 243 -30.41 6.60 21.68
N ASN A 244 -31.42 7.34 21.22
CA ASN A 244 -32.72 6.79 20.85
C ASN A 244 -32.74 6.54 19.32
N PHE A 245 -33.37 5.45 18.89
CA PHE A 245 -33.48 5.08 17.49
C PHE A 245 -34.91 4.66 17.15
N GLN A 246 -35.50 5.24 16.11
CA GLN A 246 -36.84 4.92 15.62
C GLN A 246 -36.78 4.43 14.17
N GLU A 247 -37.30 3.23 13.95
CA GLU A 247 -37.59 2.72 12.61
C GLU A 247 -38.85 3.40 12.07
N THR A 248 -38.74 3.94 10.87
CA THR A 248 -39.75 4.81 10.24
C THR A 248 -40.47 4.15 9.06
N GLY A 249 -40.10 2.91 8.69
CA GLY A 249 -40.58 2.26 7.46
C GLY A 249 -40.12 2.94 6.16
N SER A 250 -39.18 3.90 6.27
CA SER A 250 -38.53 4.67 5.20
C SER A 250 -37.06 4.25 5.08
N PRO A 251 -36.38 4.49 3.94
CA PRO A 251 -34.93 4.31 3.82
C PRO A 251 -34.10 5.13 4.83
N LEU A 252 -34.69 6.14 5.47
CA LEU A 252 -34.06 6.94 6.53
C LEU A 252 -34.85 6.85 7.83
N HIS A 253 -34.14 6.50 8.90
CA HIS A 253 -34.61 6.31 10.27
C HIS A 253 -34.18 7.47 11.16
N LYS A 254 -34.89 7.68 12.27
CA LYS A 254 -34.61 8.79 13.19
C LYS A 254 -33.65 8.36 14.28
N CYS A 255 -32.56 9.11 14.45
CA CYS A 255 -31.54 8.92 15.47
C CYS A 255 -31.46 10.15 16.38
N GLU A 256 -31.58 9.99 17.70
CA GLU A 256 -31.48 11.07 18.68
C GLU A 256 -30.34 10.77 19.66
N LEU A 257 -29.24 11.52 19.56
CA LEU A 257 -28.05 11.37 20.39
C LEU A 257 -28.24 12.06 21.74
N SER A 258 -27.78 11.45 22.83
CA SER A 258 -27.96 11.97 24.20
C SER A 258 -26.65 12.00 24.96
N ASN A 259 -26.46 13.01 25.82
CA ASN A 259 -25.28 13.15 26.68
C ASN A 259 -25.42 12.50 28.08
N GLN A 260 -26.55 11.83 28.32
CA GLN A 260 -26.84 11.10 29.56
C GLN A 260 -27.14 9.62 29.28
N THR A 261 -27.27 8.82 30.34
CA THR A 261 -27.65 7.40 30.29
C THR A 261 -28.85 7.13 31.19
N LYS A 262 -29.55 6.00 31.01
CA LYS A 262 -30.69 5.62 31.86
C LYS A 262 -30.27 5.49 33.32
N THR A 263 -29.03 5.02 33.55
CA THR A 263 -28.49 4.80 34.89
C THR A 263 -28.31 6.14 35.62
N LEU A 264 -27.91 7.18 34.90
CA LEU A 264 -27.75 8.53 35.46
C LEU A 264 -29.08 9.30 35.54
N ARG A 265 -30.04 9.01 34.65
CA ARG A 265 -31.32 9.72 34.54
C ARG A 265 -32.51 8.76 34.45
N PRO A 266 -32.77 7.96 35.49
CA PRO A 266 -33.81 6.92 35.44
C PRO A 266 -35.24 7.50 35.31
N SER A 267 -35.49 8.69 35.84
CA SER A 267 -36.79 9.38 35.75
C SER A 267 -37.14 9.85 34.34
N ASP A 268 -36.13 10.09 33.49
CA ASP A 268 -36.31 10.53 32.10
C ASP A 268 -36.38 9.34 31.13
N TYR A 269 -36.26 8.10 31.63
CA TYR A 269 -36.37 6.89 30.83
C TYR A 269 -37.82 6.43 30.72
N VAL A 270 -38.50 6.88 29.68
CA VAL A 270 -39.96 6.77 29.51
C VAL A 270 -40.35 5.85 28.36
N ILE A 271 -41.60 5.37 28.39
CA ILE A 271 -42.19 4.58 27.31
C ILE A 271 -42.52 5.50 26.14
N LYS A 272 -42.07 5.13 24.94
CA LYS A 272 -42.43 5.78 23.69
C LYS A 272 -42.43 4.73 22.58
N VAL A 273 -43.63 4.37 22.14
CA VAL A 273 -43.85 3.31 21.14
C VAL A 273 -43.14 3.65 19.83
N GLY A 274 -42.50 2.64 19.22
CA GLY A 274 -41.77 2.76 17.95
C GLY A 274 -40.31 3.21 18.09
N PHE A 275 -39.85 3.51 19.31
CA PHE A 275 -38.45 3.83 19.57
C PHE A 275 -37.72 2.69 20.26
N SER A 276 -36.39 2.71 20.14
CA SER A 276 -35.50 1.88 20.92
C SER A 276 -34.42 2.73 21.58
N TYR A 277 -34.12 2.41 22.83
CA TYR A 277 -33.07 3.08 23.59
C TYR A 277 -31.81 2.21 23.62
N ASN A 278 -30.67 2.84 23.31
CA ASN A 278 -29.36 2.19 23.27
C ASN A 278 -28.37 2.94 24.17
N ASP A 279 -27.81 2.23 25.15
CA ASP A 279 -26.91 2.81 26.16
C ASP A 279 -25.47 2.36 25.93
N ALA A 280 -24.49 3.25 26.14
CA ALA A 280 -23.09 2.89 26.07
C ALA A 280 -22.65 2.31 27.43
N GLU A 281 -22.55 0.99 27.55
CA GLU A 281 -22.27 0.31 28.82
C GLU A 281 -20.81 0.55 29.31
N HIS A 282 -19.91 0.94 28.39
CA HIS A 282 -18.54 1.34 28.73
C HIS A 282 -18.02 2.41 27.76
N PHE A 283 -17.64 3.57 28.30
CA PHE A 283 -16.84 4.58 27.60
C PHE A 283 -15.40 4.49 28.13
N ASP A 284 -14.54 3.75 27.43
CA ASP A 284 -13.11 3.80 27.75
C ASP A 284 -12.55 5.16 27.35
N VAL A 285 -12.10 5.94 28.34
CA VAL A 285 -11.26 7.12 28.10
C VAL A 285 -9.89 6.59 27.68
N LEU A 286 -9.76 6.37 26.38
CA LEU A 286 -8.62 5.77 25.74
C LEU A 286 -7.29 6.43 26.16
N LYS A 287 -6.27 5.66 26.56
CA LYS A 287 -4.97 6.20 27.03
C LYS A 287 -4.25 7.14 26.05
N CYS A 288 -4.54 7.12 24.75
CA CYS A 288 -3.99 8.12 23.84
C CYS A 288 -4.65 9.52 23.98
N SER A 289 -5.79 9.64 24.66
CA SER A 289 -6.46 10.94 24.88
C SER A 289 -5.63 11.89 25.75
N SER A 290 -4.76 11.33 26.61
CA SER A 290 -3.80 12.11 27.40
C SER A 290 -2.54 12.50 26.61
N SER A 291 -2.47 12.17 25.30
CA SER A 291 -1.31 12.41 24.43
C SER A 291 0.01 11.92 25.03
N PRO A 292 0.12 10.62 25.37
CA PRO A 292 1.25 10.09 26.13
C PRO A 292 2.54 9.96 25.32
N CYS A 293 2.51 10.13 23.99
CA CYS A 293 3.68 10.10 23.13
C CYS A 293 4.26 11.50 22.98
N GLN A 294 5.52 11.67 23.38
CA GLN A 294 6.26 12.92 23.34
C GLN A 294 6.93 13.14 21.97
N ASN A 295 7.46 14.35 21.76
CA ASN A 295 8.27 14.71 20.59
C ASN A 295 7.60 14.44 19.24
N GLY A 296 6.27 14.52 19.20
CA GLY A 296 5.48 14.26 18.00
C GLY A 296 5.42 12.79 17.61
N GLY A 297 5.69 11.86 18.53
CA GLY A 297 5.41 10.44 18.36
C GLY A 297 3.91 10.19 18.16
N THR A 298 3.57 9.18 17.37
CA THR A 298 2.18 8.80 17.08
C THR A 298 1.72 7.75 18.07
N CYS A 299 0.64 8.03 18.81
CA CYS A 299 0.04 7.07 19.73
C CYS A 299 -0.91 6.13 18.97
N SER A 300 -0.69 4.82 19.12
CA SER A 300 -1.54 3.76 18.57
C SER A 300 -1.93 2.79 19.68
N PHE A 301 -3.15 2.27 19.62
CA PHE A 301 -3.60 1.22 20.53
C PHE A 301 -3.05 -0.13 20.11
N VAL A 302 -2.83 -1.00 21.09
CA VAL A 302 -2.52 -2.41 20.84
C VAL A 302 -3.77 -3.22 21.19
N ASP A 303 -4.36 -3.87 20.19
CA ASP A 303 -5.31 -4.99 20.27
C ASP A 303 -6.24 -5.00 21.48
N CYS A 304 -7.29 -4.17 21.43
CA CYS A 304 -8.40 -4.14 22.42
C CYS A 304 -7.99 -4.11 23.90
N SER A 305 -6.76 -3.71 24.22
CA SER A 305 -6.24 -3.60 25.58
C SER A 305 -6.25 -2.15 26.07
N ASP A 306 -6.13 -1.98 27.38
CA ASP A 306 -5.80 -0.68 28.01
C ASP A 306 -4.35 -0.23 27.71
N SER A 307 -3.68 -0.77 26.71
CA SER A 307 -2.29 -0.43 26.38
C SER A 307 -2.19 0.46 25.14
N PHE A 308 -1.11 1.24 25.06
CA PHE A 308 -0.77 2.02 23.89
C PHE A 308 0.70 1.80 23.55
N VAL A 309 1.02 1.99 22.28
CA VAL A 309 2.38 2.02 21.73
C VAL A 309 2.60 3.38 21.09
N CYS A 310 3.75 3.97 21.37
CA CYS A 310 4.22 5.16 20.68
C CYS A 310 5.11 4.77 19.49
N SER A 311 4.67 5.13 18.29
CA SER A 311 5.53 5.12 17.11
C SER A 311 6.34 6.42 17.07
N CYS A 312 7.63 6.32 17.38
CA CYS A 312 8.50 7.49 17.48
C CYS A 312 8.90 8.05 16.12
N LYS A 313 9.03 9.38 16.06
CA LYS A 313 9.68 10.04 14.92
C LYS A 313 11.15 9.63 14.84
N PRO A 314 11.78 9.72 13.66
CA PRO A 314 13.18 9.38 13.48
C PRO A 314 14.08 10.01 14.55
N GLY A 315 14.90 9.19 15.18
CA GLY A 315 15.87 9.58 16.20
C GLY A 315 15.35 9.63 17.63
N TYR A 316 14.04 9.53 17.83
CA TYR A 316 13.46 9.36 19.15
C TYR A 316 13.24 7.89 19.47
N THR A 317 13.50 7.54 20.72
CA THR A 317 13.32 6.22 21.30
C THR A 317 12.71 6.35 22.69
N GLY A 318 12.43 5.22 23.33
CA GLY A 318 11.75 5.15 24.62
C GLY A 318 10.26 4.83 24.47
N LYS A 319 9.63 4.44 25.58
CA LYS A 319 8.23 4.00 25.59
C LYS A 319 7.28 5.10 25.16
N HIS A 320 7.65 6.35 25.43
CA HIS A 320 6.88 7.55 25.15
C HIS A 320 7.60 8.45 24.14
N CYS A 321 8.62 7.97 23.43
CA CYS A 321 9.46 8.79 22.53
C CYS A 321 10.15 9.97 23.22
N GLU A 322 10.44 9.82 24.51
CA GLU A 322 11.03 10.84 25.37
C GLU A 322 12.54 11.01 25.18
N THR A 323 13.22 10.00 24.62
CA THR A 323 14.69 9.95 24.53
C THR A 323 15.16 10.25 23.11
N TRP A 324 16.09 11.19 22.94
CA TRP A 324 16.77 11.41 21.66
C TRP A 324 18.02 10.53 21.54
N SER A 325 17.96 9.53 20.67
CA SER A 325 19.10 8.65 20.34
C SER A 325 19.81 9.04 19.04
N GLY A 326 19.17 9.89 18.22
CA GLY A 326 19.65 10.26 16.90
C GLY A 326 19.41 9.17 15.84
N PHE A 327 19.73 9.48 14.60
CA PHE A 327 19.55 8.61 13.43
C PHE A 327 20.68 8.86 12.43
N ASP A 328 20.82 8.03 11.40
CA ASP A 328 21.88 8.22 10.40
C ASP A 328 21.67 9.55 9.67
N GLY A 329 22.63 10.45 9.81
CA GLY A 329 22.57 11.82 9.33
C GLY A 329 22.40 12.87 10.42
N SER A 330 22.06 12.51 11.65
CA SER A 330 21.74 13.48 12.69
C SER A 330 22.96 14.13 13.36
N ARG A 331 24.11 13.44 13.39
CA ARG A 331 25.37 13.92 14.00
C ARG A 331 26.58 13.27 13.36
N SER A 332 27.77 13.81 13.59
CA SER A 332 29.02 13.27 13.04
C SER A 332 29.26 11.81 13.43
N SER A 333 28.90 11.39 14.65
CA SER A 333 29.05 9.99 15.09
C SER A 333 28.01 9.03 14.52
N LEU A 334 26.97 9.53 13.84
CA LEU A 334 25.94 8.75 13.15
C LEU A 334 25.74 9.33 11.74
N PRO A 335 26.72 9.24 10.83
CA PRO A 335 26.57 9.77 9.48
C PRO A 335 25.78 8.79 8.60
N GLY A 336 24.94 9.31 7.71
CA GLY A 336 24.36 8.50 6.64
C GLY A 336 25.36 8.33 5.48
N LYS A 337 25.13 7.38 4.57
CA LYS A 337 25.99 7.27 3.37
C LYS A 337 25.74 8.39 2.36
N SER A 338 24.49 8.80 2.20
CA SER A 338 24.07 9.87 1.29
C SER A 338 22.70 10.41 1.71
N CYS A 339 22.30 11.55 1.14
CA CYS A 339 20.93 12.05 1.33
C CYS A 339 19.87 11.03 0.88
N LEU A 340 20.14 10.28 -0.20
CA LEU A 340 19.25 9.23 -0.70
C LEU A 340 19.11 8.08 0.29
N THR A 341 20.21 7.62 0.89
CA THR A 341 20.17 6.54 1.89
C THR A 341 19.40 6.97 3.14
N ILE A 342 19.66 8.17 3.64
CA ILE A 342 18.94 8.76 4.77
C ILE A 342 17.43 8.82 4.46
N LYS A 343 17.08 9.26 3.24
CA LYS A 343 15.70 9.32 2.76
C LYS A 343 15.04 7.93 2.71
N SER A 344 15.72 6.95 2.11
CA SER A 344 15.15 5.60 1.90
C SER A 344 14.90 4.85 3.21
N LEU A 345 15.70 5.13 4.25
CA LEU A 345 15.52 4.53 5.58
C LEU A 345 14.45 5.25 6.42
N GLY A 346 13.84 6.32 5.90
CA GLY A 346 12.90 7.15 6.66
C GLY A 346 13.55 7.90 7.83
N GLN A 347 14.87 8.00 7.86
CA GLN A 347 15.64 8.60 8.95
C GLN A 347 15.86 10.10 8.74
N HIS A 348 14.79 10.88 8.57
CA HIS A 348 14.93 12.31 8.27
C HIS A 348 13.81 13.16 8.90
N THR A 349 14.09 14.45 9.10
CA THR A 349 13.12 15.44 9.61
C THR A 349 12.62 16.41 8.53
N GLY A 350 13.05 16.22 7.28
CA GLY A 350 12.68 17.07 6.13
C GLY A 350 13.90 17.64 5.43
N ASP A 351 13.73 18.70 4.66
CA ASP A 351 14.84 19.37 3.99
C ASP A 351 15.76 20.05 5.03
N GLY A 352 17.08 19.93 4.86
CA GLY A 352 17.99 20.48 5.86
C GLY A 352 19.42 19.97 5.76
N ARG A 353 20.22 20.29 6.77
CA ARG A 353 21.60 19.82 6.87
C ARG A 353 21.66 18.46 7.56
N TYR A 354 22.41 17.53 6.96
CA TYR A 354 22.64 16.19 7.48
C TYR A 354 24.12 15.84 7.40
N TRP A 355 24.57 14.94 8.26
CA TRP A 355 25.93 14.38 8.24
C TRP A 355 25.99 13.19 7.28
N ILE A 356 26.96 13.18 6.36
CA ILE A 356 27.21 12.02 5.52
C ILE A 356 28.67 11.59 5.56
N ASP A 357 28.88 10.29 5.35
CA ASP A 357 30.18 9.69 5.06
C ASP A 357 30.02 8.62 3.97
N PRO A 358 30.05 9.03 2.69
CA PRO A 358 29.86 8.11 1.56
C PRO A 358 30.81 6.90 1.59
N THR A 359 32.04 7.13 2.06
CA THR A 359 33.11 6.13 2.12
C THR A 359 33.09 5.27 3.39
N SER A 360 32.32 5.65 4.41
CA SER A 360 32.34 4.99 5.73
C SER A 360 33.75 4.91 6.34
N THR A 361 34.58 5.95 6.14
CA THR A 361 35.98 6.01 6.61
C THR A 361 36.14 6.67 7.97
N GLY A 362 35.04 7.15 8.59
CA GLY A 362 35.07 7.86 9.86
C GLY A 362 35.38 9.36 9.71
N ASN A 363 35.25 9.90 8.49
CA ASN A 363 35.51 11.32 8.18
C ASN A 363 34.23 12.06 7.74
N PRO A 364 33.16 12.06 8.56
CA PRO A 364 31.86 12.59 8.16
C PRO A 364 31.91 14.11 7.95
N PHE A 365 31.08 14.60 7.02
CA PHE A 365 30.91 16.03 6.75
C PHE A 365 29.43 16.36 6.55
N THR A 366 29.07 17.64 6.66
CA THR A 366 27.66 18.03 6.47
C THR A 366 27.35 18.31 5.00
N VAL A 367 26.13 17.96 4.57
CA VAL A 367 25.53 18.33 3.29
C VAL A 367 24.13 18.90 3.51
N TYR A 368 23.64 19.71 2.58
CA TYR A 368 22.21 20.04 2.54
C TYR A 368 21.48 18.98 1.69
N CYS A 369 20.49 18.34 2.28
CA CYS A 369 19.62 17.37 1.64
C CYS A 369 18.26 18.00 1.35
N ASP A 370 17.82 17.90 0.10
CA ASP A 370 16.41 18.07 -0.28
C ASP A 370 15.73 16.69 -0.25
N MET A 371 14.86 16.51 0.73
CA MET A 371 14.11 15.30 1.07
C MET A 371 12.66 15.34 0.55
N THR A 372 12.26 16.40 -0.17
CA THR A 372 10.87 16.64 -0.57
C THR A 372 10.68 16.56 -2.08
N THR A 373 11.54 17.21 -2.85
CA THR A 373 11.32 17.38 -4.30
C THR A 373 11.59 16.09 -5.05
N ASP A 374 10.67 15.67 -5.91
CA ASP A 374 10.77 14.43 -6.70
C ASP A 374 11.08 13.20 -5.83
N GLY A 375 10.43 13.09 -4.66
CA GLY A 375 10.68 12.00 -3.71
C GLY A 375 11.94 12.17 -2.84
N GLY A 376 12.70 13.25 -3.01
CA GLY A 376 13.80 13.62 -2.13
C GLY A 376 15.10 12.84 -2.35
N GLY A 377 15.99 12.93 -1.36
CA GLY A 377 17.31 12.28 -1.37
C GLY A 377 18.38 13.04 -2.16
N TRP A 378 18.14 14.31 -2.51
CA TRP A 378 19.03 15.13 -3.32
C TRP A 378 20.11 15.79 -2.47
N THR A 379 21.37 15.63 -2.83
CA THR A 379 22.51 16.33 -2.21
C THR A 379 22.80 17.61 -2.97
N LEU A 380 22.71 18.76 -2.29
CA LEU A 380 23.07 20.06 -2.86
C LEU A 380 24.58 20.18 -3.03
N ILE A 381 25.05 20.44 -4.25
CA ILE A 381 26.49 20.56 -4.58
C ILE A 381 26.90 21.99 -4.98
N ARG A 382 25.93 22.85 -5.31
CA ARG A 382 26.16 24.26 -5.61
C ARG A 382 24.94 25.08 -5.21
N ASN A 383 25.19 26.20 -4.55
CA ASN A 383 24.18 27.21 -4.24
C ASN A 383 24.80 28.59 -4.47
N VAL A 384 24.30 29.31 -5.47
CA VAL A 384 24.72 30.67 -5.75
C VAL A 384 23.58 31.60 -5.38
N THR A 385 23.86 32.51 -4.45
CA THR A 385 22.99 33.61 -4.07
C THR A 385 23.73 34.91 -4.31
N PHE A 386 23.04 35.92 -4.83
CA PHE A 386 23.62 37.24 -5.07
C PHE A 386 23.91 37.98 -3.74
N LEU A 387 25.14 38.48 -3.60
CA LEU A 387 25.55 39.46 -2.59
C LEU A 387 26.40 40.54 -3.27
N SER A 388 26.38 41.78 -2.75
CA SER A 388 26.92 42.95 -3.44
C SER A 388 28.44 42.89 -3.73
N SER A 389 28.74 43.28 -4.97
CA SER A 389 29.95 43.92 -5.54
C SER A 389 31.31 43.75 -4.86
N SER A 390 31.74 42.53 -4.53
CA SER A 390 33.18 42.21 -4.48
C SER A 390 33.56 41.35 -5.68
N SER A 391 34.73 41.59 -6.26
CA SER A 391 35.25 40.84 -7.41
C SER A 391 36.41 39.97 -6.93
N ASN A 392 36.11 38.81 -6.38
CA ASN A 392 37.13 37.81 -6.09
C ASN A 392 37.27 36.82 -7.24
N ALA A 393 38.49 36.32 -7.46
CA ALA A 393 38.75 35.27 -8.43
C ALA A 393 37.99 33.98 -8.04
N ILE A 394 37.42 33.31 -9.03
CA ILE A 394 36.69 32.06 -8.82
C ILE A 394 37.70 30.93 -8.63
N GLN A 395 37.52 30.12 -7.58
CA GLN A 395 38.40 29.04 -7.19
C GLN A 395 37.73 27.68 -7.32
N ALA A 396 38.40 26.74 -8.01
CA ALA A 396 38.03 25.34 -8.09
C ALA A 396 38.65 24.57 -6.91
N LEU A 397 37.85 23.79 -6.18
CA LEU A 397 38.28 22.97 -5.04
C LEU A 397 38.26 21.49 -5.43
N ARG A 398 39.35 20.78 -5.12
CA ARG A 398 39.50 19.33 -5.38
C ARG A 398 38.84 18.41 -4.36
N ASP A 399 38.40 18.96 -3.23
CA ASP A 399 37.81 18.22 -2.13
C ASP A 399 36.30 18.45 -2.08
N TYR A 400 35.51 17.42 -2.41
CA TYR A 400 34.06 17.50 -2.37
C TYR A 400 33.51 17.64 -0.94
N ARG A 401 34.28 17.30 0.10
CA ARG A 401 33.83 17.43 1.50
C ARG A 401 33.62 18.89 1.92
N LYS A 402 34.10 19.85 1.10
CA LYS A 402 33.90 21.30 1.28
C LYS A 402 32.60 21.85 0.69
N ILE A 403 31.74 21.02 0.07
CA ILE A 403 30.51 21.48 -0.60
C ILE A 403 29.64 22.41 0.26
N THR A 404 29.56 22.20 1.58
CA THR A 404 28.74 23.03 2.48
C THR A 404 29.42 24.26 3.05
N SER A 405 30.72 24.39 2.86
CA SER A 405 31.54 25.54 3.25
C SER A 405 32.02 26.35 2.04
N LEU A 406 31.57 26.01 0.82
CA LEU A 406 31.87 26.79 -0.38
C LEU A 406 31.41 28.23 -0.21
N THR A 407 32.33 29.16 -0.40
CA THR A 407 31.97 30.57 -0.61
C THR A 407 31.33 30.75 -1.98
N LEU A 408 30.70 31.91 -2.21
CA LEU A 408 30.13 32.24 -3.52
C LEU A 408 31.14 32.16 -4.68
N TYR A 409 32.43 32.38 -4.40
CA TYR A 409 33.53 32.32 -5.38
C TYR A 409 34.17 30.94 -5.52
N GLN A 410 33.72 29.93 -4.76
CA GLN A 410 34.29 28.59 -4.80
C GLN A 410 33.31 27.58 -5.40
N PHE A 411 33.82 26.63 -6.18
CA PHE A 411 33.06 25.48 -6.65
C PHE A 411 33.95 24.24 -6.60
N ILE A 412 33.38 23.04 -6.66
CA ILE A 412 34.16 21.80 -6.70
C ILE A 412 34.55 21.46 -8.13
N ASP A 413 35.79 21.05 -8.34
CA ASP A 413 36.36 20.80 -9.67
C ASP A 413 35.87 19.47 -10.25
N GLN A 414 36.31 19.16 -11.48
CA GLN A 414 35.88 17.92 -12.13
C GLN A 414 36.34 16.66 -11.36
N HIS A 415 37.53 16.68 -10.76
CA HIS A 415 38.07 15.55 -10.00
C HIS A 415 37.25 15.31 -8.73
N ALA A 416 36.88 16.37 -8.02
CA ALA A 416 36.03 16.31 -6.84
C ALA A 416 34.64 15.73 -7.16
N LEU A 417 34.04 16.13 -8.30
CA LEU A 417 32.77 15.59 -8.78
C LEU A 417 32.86 14.09 -9.10
N LEU A 418 33.98 13.67 -9.70
CA LEU A 418 34.25 12.26 -10.00
C LEU A 418 34.46 11.43 -8.72
N ASN A 419 35.23 11.96 -7.77
CA ASN A 419 35.42 11.30 -6.46
C ASN A 419 34.09 11.18 -5.72
N LEU A 420 33.29 12.24 -5.67
CA LEU A 420 31.94 12.19 -5.09
C LEU A 420 31.06 11.15 -5.82
N LYS A 421 31.20 11.01 -7.13
CA LYS A 421 30.44 10.02 -7.91
C LYS A 421 30.85 8.61 -7.55
N ASN A 422 32.15 8.35 -7.40
CA ASN A 422 32.68 7.04 -7.05
C ASN A 422 32.28 6.66 -5.62
N ASP A 423 32.34 7.63 -4.70
CA ASP A 423 32.09 7.38 -3.28
C ASP A 423 30.58 7.32 -2.95
N MET A 424 29.75 8.14 -3.60
CA MET A 424 28.32 8.24 -3.31
C MET A 424 27.44 7.49 -4.32
N GLY A 425 27.94 7.22 -5.52
CA GLY A 425 27.22 6.44 -6.54
C GLY A 425 26.11 7.20 -7.29
N TYR A 426 26.05 8.54 -7.22
CA TYR A 426 24.95 9.29 -7.83
C TYR A 426 24.85 9.09 -9.34
N THR A 427 23.62 9.07 -9.84
CA THR A 427 23.27 8.81 -11.26
C THR A 427 22.41 9.89 -11.88
N GLN A 428 21.95 10.85 -11.07
CA GLN A 428 21.19 11.99 -11.54
C GLN A 428 21.83 13.33 -11.16
N ILE A 429 21.62 14.32 -12.01
CA ILE A 429 21.93 15.73 -11.75
C ILE A 429 20.64 16.53 -11.89
N ARG A 430 20.40 17.47 -10.98
CA ARG A 430 19.27 18.40 -11.05
C ARG A 430 19.75 19.84 -11.04
N TYR A 431 19.25 20.61 -12.00
CA TYR A 431 19.55 22.01 -12.20
C TYR A 431 18.32 22.84 -11.87
N PHE A 432 18.50 23.86 -11.04
CA PHE A 432 17.46 24.82 -10.70
C PHE A 432 18.03 26.23 -10.83
N CYS A 433 17.34 27.09 -11.57
CA CYS A 433 17.56 28.52 -11.46
C CYS A 433 16.25 29.28 -11.61
N ARG A 434 16.19 30.45 -10.95
CA ARG A 434 15.08 31.39 -11.09
C ARG A 434 15.58 32.80 -10.88
N LYS A 435 15.14 33.69 -11.77
CA LYS A 435 15.20 35.13 -11.55
C LYS A 435 13.84 35.69 -11.22
N VAL A 436 13.79 36.54 -10.21
CA VAL A 436 12.57 37.20 -9.78
C VAL A 436 12.06 38.14 -10.89
N SER A 437 12.97 38.84 -11.57
CA SER A 437 12.66 39.78 -12.67
C SER A 437 12.06 39.08 -13.90
N GLU A 438 12.57 37.90 -14.26
CA GLU A 438 12.13 37.17 -15.46
C GLU A 438 10.84 36.36 -15.23
N ARG A 439 10.45 36.14 -13.97
CA ARG A 439 9.32 35.27 -13.56
C ARG A 439 9.34 33.87 -14.21
N ARG A 440 10.52 33.41 -14.63
CA ARG A 440 10.78 32.09 -15.20
C ARG A 440 11.66 31.27 -14.27
N THR A 441 11.35 29.98 -14.23
CA THR A 441 12.02 28.94 -13.48
C THR A 441 12.50 27.90 -14.48
N PHE A 442 13.81 27.66 -14.49
CA PHE A 442 14.40 26.50 -15.14
C PHE A 442 14.63 25.43 -14.08
N HIS A 443 13.91 24.32 -14.18
CA HIS A 443 14.00 23.23 -13.20
C HIS A 443 13.90 21.87 -13.89
N VAL A 444 15.06 21.25 -14.09
CA VAL A 444 15.16 19.96 -14.77
C VAL A 444 16.07 19.01 -13.99
N MET A 445 15.81 17.71 -14.12
CA MET A 445 16.70 16.66 -13.66
C MET A 445 17.03 15.70 -14.81
N THR A 446 18.22 15.12 -14.83
CA THR A 446 18.55 14.07 -15.80
C THR A 446 17.60 12.88 -15.64
N ALA A 447 17.19 12.30 -16.77
CA ALA A 447 16.27 11.17 -16.79
C ALA A 447 16.95 9.89 -16.27
N LYS A 448 16.15 8.94 -15.74
CA LYS A 448 16.63 7.61 -15.33
C LYS A 448 16.65 6.66 -16.53
N ASN A 449 17.38 7.02 -17.57
CA ASN A 449 17.56 6.25 -18.79
C ASN A 449 19.00 6.44 -19.31
N ASP A 450 19.38 5.69 -20.34
CA ASP A 450 20.73 5.73 -20.89
C ASP A 450 21.18 7.14 -21.31
N LEU A 451 20.28 7.91 -21.93
CA LEU A 451 20.57 9.29 -22.33
C LEU A 451 20.85 10.19 -21.13
N GLY A 452 20.09 10.07 -20.04
CA GLY A 452 20.33 10.82 -18.82
C GLY A 452 21.63 10.41 -18.12
N PHE A 453 21.95 9.12 -18.13
CA PHE A 453 23.23 8.62 -17.60
C PHE A 453 24.44 9.11 -18.42
N ASP A 454 24.29 9.23 -19.73
CA ASP A 454 25.31 9.83 -20.60
C ASP A 454 25.55 11.30 -20.28
N VAL A 455 24.51 12.05 -19.89
CA VAL A 455 24.67 13.43 -19.40
C VAL A 455 25.50 13.47 -18.12
N VAL A 456 25.21 12.60 -17.15
CA VAL A 456 25.99 12.54 -15.90
C VAL A 456 27.45 12.16 -16.18
N ARG A 457 27.68 11.16 -17.03
CA ARG A 457 29.02 10.75 -17.47
C ARG A 457 29.75 11.91 -18.16
N TYR A 458 29.10 12.62 -19.08
CA TYR A 458 29.67 13.77 -19.78
C TYR A 458 30.08 14.89 -18.82
N MET A 459 29.18 15.26 -17.89
CA MET A 459 29.43 16.34 -16.94
C MET A 459 30.62 16.02 -16.03
N VAL A 460 30.74 14.77 -15.59
CA VAL A 460 31.70 14.38 -14.54
C VAL A 460 33.02 13.81 -15.09
N ILE A 461 33.03 13.08 -16.20
CA ILE A 461 34.16 12.25 -16.64
C ILE A 461 34.92 12.83 -17.86
N ASN A 462 34.45 13.93 -18.46
CA ASN A 462 35.01 14.50 -19.72
C ASN A 462 34.88 13.52 -20.89
N ALA A 463 33.71 12.89 -20.98
CA ALA A 463 33.38 12.08 -22.14
C ALA A 463 33.15 12.98 -23.36
N SER A 464 33.63 12.53 -24.51
CA SER A 464 33.23 13.01 -25.84
C SER A 464 32.42 11.88 -26.49
N PRO A 465 31.43 12.16 -27.35
CA PRO A 465 30.94 13.46 -27.80
C PRO A 465 29.95 14.12 -26.80
N PHE A 466 29.52 15.35 -27.09
CA PHE A 466 28.45 16.01 -26.36
C PHE A 466 27.16 15.16 -26.39
N PRO A 467 26.50 14.92 -25.25
CA PRO A 467 25.35 14.03 -25.17
C PRO A 467 24.10 14.70 -25.72
N THR A 468 23.18 13.87 -26.20
CA THR A 468 21.87 14.28 -26.73
C THR A 468 21.01 14.88 -25.62
N VAL A 469 20.20 15.90 -25.95
CA VAL A 469 19.45 16.68 -24.96
C VAL A 469 18.00 16.21 -24.81
N CYS A 470 17.25 16.14 -25.91
CA CYS A 470 15.86 15.69 -25.83
C CYS A 470 15.81 14.25 -25.30
N ASN A 471 14.84 13.98 -24.41
CA ASN A 471 14.66 12.71 -23.68
C ASN A 471 15.75 12.36 -22.65
N SER A 472 16.79 13.19 -22.49
CA SER A 472 17.85 12.96 -21.49
C SER A 472 17.53 13.59 -20.12
N PHE A 473 16.45 14.36 -20.00
CA PHE A 473 16.02 15.03 -18.78
C PHE A 473 14.50 15.05 -18.64
N VAL A 474 14.05 15.29 -17.41
CA VAL A 474 12.67 15.46 -17.01
C VAL A 474 12.49 16.87 -16.46
N ARG A 475 11.41 17.55 -16.88
CA ARG A 475 11.00 18.85 -16.36
C ARG A 475 10.24 18.64 -15.05
N LEU A 476 10.56 19.42 -14.03
CA LEU A 476 9.85 19.38 -12.75
C LEU A 476 8.59 20.27 -12.80
N PRO A 477 7.59 20.06 -11.91
CA PRO A 477 6.27 20.70 -12.04
C PRO A 477 6.28 22.24 -12.06
N ASP A 478 7.27 22.87 -11.44
CA ASP A 478 7.46 24.31 -11.37
C ASP A 478 8.31 24.88 -12.51
N ASP A 479 8.79 24.04 -13.44
CA ASP A 479 9.51 24.48 -14.63
C ASP A 479 8.57 25.12 -15.65
N ASN A 480 8.82 26.38 -15.97
CA ASN A 480 8.16 27.12 -17.04
C ASN A 480 9.17 27.70 -18.03
N SER A 481 10.32 27.04 -18.17
CA SER A 481 11.44 27.51 -18.98
C SER A 481 11.18 27.34 -20.48
N ILE A 482 11.65 28.32 -21.24
CA ILE A 482 11.68 28.26 -22.70
C ILE A 482 12.75 27.27 -23.15
N LEU A 483 13.89 27.23 -22.46
CA LEU A 483 14.96 26.29 -22.80
C LEU A 483 14.48 24.84 -22.70
N ALA A 484 13.86 24.42 -21.59
CA ALA A 484 13.49 23.01 -21.43
C ALA A 484 12.41 22.54 -22.42
N VAL A 485 11.50 23.44 -22.85
CA VAL A 485 10.51 23.14 -23.90
C VAL A 485 11.18 22.96 -25.27
N ASN A 486 12.29 23.65 -25.53
CA ASN A 486 12.98 23.66 -26.83
C ASN A 486 14.33 22.91 -26.75
N CYS A 487 14.28 21.68 -26.25
CA CYS A 487 15.45 20.83 -26.02
C CYS A 487 16.30 20.60 -27.29
N ASP A 488 15.66 20.57 -28.46
CA ASP A 488 16.29 20.36 -29.77
C ASP A 488 17.17 21.54 -30.18
N LYS A 489 16.97 22.72 -29.59
CA LYS A 489 17.75 23.93 -29.88
C LYS A 489 19.02 24.08 -29.06
N TRP A 490 19.25 23.18 -28.11
CA TRP A 490 20.40 23.29 -27.21
C TRP A 490 21.71 22.99 -27.91
N GLY A 491 22.74 23.79 -27.59
CA GLY A 491 24.13 23.56 -27.99
C GLY A 491 24.82 24.81 -28.57
N TYR A 492 26.16 24.76 -28.54
CA TYR A 492 27.03 25.73 -29.21
C TYR A 492 28.38 25.08 -29.55
N GLY A 493 28.75 25.09 -30.84
CA GLY A 493 29.96 24.48 -31.37
C GLY A 493 31.12 25.45 -31.60
N LYS A 494 32.24 24.88 -32.03
CA LYS A 494 33.47 25.62 -32.39
C LYS A 494 33.22 26.53 -33.61
N ASN A 495 33.86 27.70 -33.63
CA ASN A 495 33.77 28.67 -34.74
C ASN A 495 32.34 29.14 -35.09
N GLY A 496 31.43 29.19 -34.11
CA GLY A 496 30.05 29.58 -34.35
C GLY A 496 29.17 28.51 -35.00
N ALA A 497 29.67 27.28 -35.16
CA ALA A 497 28.87 26.15 -35.63
C ALA A 497 27.68 25.92 -34.69
N ARG A 498 26.47 25.87 -35.24
CA ARG A 498 25.24 25.61 -34.48
C ARG A 498 25.21 24.12 -34.13
N MET A 499 25.52 23.79 -32.88
CA MET A 499 25.20 22.47 -32.33
C MET A 499 23.76 22.53 -31.84
N THR A 500 22.95 21.58 -32.27
CA THR A 500 21.55 21.43 -31.87
C THR A 500 21.38 20.09 -31.19
N ASN A 501 20.46 20.01 -30.23
CA ASN A 501 20.20 18.81 -29.43
C ASN A 501 21.46 18.28 -28.71
N LYS A 502 22.32 19.17 -28.19
CA LYS A 502 23.57 18.82 -27.50
C LYS A 502 23.74 19.59 -26.19
N TRP A 503 24.06 18.88 -25.11
CA TRP A 503 24.37 19.52 -23.82
C TRP A 503 25.68 20.29 -23.91
N GLY A 504 25.85 21.30 -23.07
CA GLY A 504 27.11 22.04 -22.95
C GLY A 504 27.38 23.04 -24.07
N ARG A 505 28.54 23.69 -23.95
CA ARG A 505 28.96 24.80 -24.81
C ARG A 505 30.47 24.78 -25.03
N TYR A 506 30.93 24.81 -26.28
CA TYR A 506 32.33 25.08 -26.59
C TYR A 506 32.71 26.54 -26.23
N PRO A 507 33.91 26.82 -25.67
CA PRO A 507 35.02 25.92 -25.37
C PRO A 507 35.00 25.34 -23.95
N TYR A 508 33.91 25.48 -23.20
CA TYR A 508 33.90 25.11 -21.78
C TYR A 508 33.98 23.60 -21.60
N ASN A 509 35.12 23.18 -21.06
CA ASN A 509 35.45 21.81 -20.72
C ASN A 509 36.10 21.77 -19.32
N GLY A 510 36.50 20.59 -18.88
CA GLY A 510 37.12 20.40 -17.57
C GLY A 510 36.21 20.87 -16.44
N ASP A 511 36.78 21.60 -15.51
CA ASP A 511 36.13 22.13 -14.31
C ASP A 511 34.91 23.01 -14.61
N TRP A 512 34.90 23.71 -15.75
CA TRP A 512 33.84 24.67 -16.08
C TRP A 512 32.61 24.02 -16.70
N ARG A 513 32.70 22.79 -17.20
CA ARG A 513 31.66 22.15 -18.02
C ARG A 513 30.30 22.09 -17.33
N MET A 514 30.29 21.71 -16.06
CA MET A 514 29.08 21.52 -15.27
C MET A 514 28.42 22.85 -14.87
N TYR A 515 29.18 23.95 -14.84
CA TYR A 515 28.74 25.21 -14.26
C TYR A 515 28.53 26.31 -15.28
N LYS A 516 29.38 26.41 -16.30
CA LYS A 516 29.44 27.54 -17.22
C LYS A 516 28.68 27.23 -18.50
N SER A 517 27.47 27.76 -18.61
CA SER A 517 26.59 27.50 -19.76
C SER A 517 26.35 26.01 -20.07
N PRO A 518 26.09 25.12 -19.07
CA PRO A 518 25.80 23.71 -19.34
C PRO A 518 24.54 23.51 -20.21
N VAL A 519 23.67 24.51 -20.19
CA VAL A 519 22.42 24.60 -20.95
C VAL A 519 22.47 25.89 -21.75
N THR A 520 22.44 25.80 -23.08
CA THR A 520 22.54 26.99 -23.95
C THR A 520 21.73 26.83 -25.22
N TRP A 521 20.97 27.85 -25.57
CA TRP A 521 20.44 28.07 -26.91
C TRP A 521 21.04 29.38 -27.43
N THR A 522 22.02 29.24 -28.31
CA THR A 522 22.84 30.34 -28.83
C THR A 522 22.01 31.49 -29.40
N GLY A 523 22.27 32.70 -28.89
CA GLY A 523 21.60 33.94 -29.26
C GLY A 523 20.20 34.10 -28.65
N VAL A 524 19.67 33.08 -27.98
CA VAL A 524 18.32 33.08 -27.42
C VAL A 524 18.32 33.11 -25.90
N ARG A 525 18.78 32.06 -25.21
CA ARG A 525 18.78 31.94 -23.74
C ARG A 525 19.86 30.97 -23.24
N LEU A 526 20.33 31.13 -22.00
CA LEU A 526 21.21 30.13 -21.37
C LEU A 526 21.09 30.14 -19.84
N VAL A 527 21.65 29.12 -19.20
CA VAL A 527 21.78 29.04 -17.73
C VAL A 527 23.25 28.91 -17.34
N SER A 528 23.69 29.60 -16.29
CA SER A 528 25.04 29.48 -15.75
C SER A 528 25.02 29.53 -14.22
N PHE A 529 25.91 28.75 -13.59
CA PHE A 529 26.02 28.54 -12.14
C PHE A 529 27.34 29.08 -11.57
N ILE A 530 27.98 29.96 -12.35
CA ILE A 530 29.23 30.62 -12.04
C ILE A 530 28.95 32.03 -11.51
N GLN A 531 29.67 32.40 -10.45
CA GLN A 531 29.59 33.72 -9.85
C GLN A 531 29.92 34.81 -10.89
N GLY A 532 29.09 35.86 -10.95
CA GLY A 532 29.21 36.92 -11.96
C GLY A 532 28.61 36.58 -13.34
N GLU A 533 28.29 35.31 -13.58
CA GLU A 533 27.51 34.88 -14.75
C GLU A 533 26.12 34.41 -14.33
N TYR A 534 25.35 35.34 -13.77
CA TYR A 534 24.01 35.09 -13.26
C TYR A 534 22.97 34.94 -14.36
N LYS A 535 23.21 34.09 -15.35
CA LYS A 535 22.27 33.85 -16.45
C LYS A 535 21.31 32.75 -16.06
N CYS A 536 20.02 33.00 -16.24
CA CYS A 536 18.97 32.02 -15.99
C CYS A 536 17.80 32.35 -16.90
N GLU A 537 17.56 31.53 -17.93
CA GLU A 537 16.54 31.83 -18.93
C GLU A 537 16.69 33.24 -19.54
N ASP A 538 17.93 33.74 -19.65
CA ASP A 538 18.27 35.04 -20.24
C ASP A 538 19.74 35.14 -20.70
N TYR A 539 20.16 36.34 -21.10
CA TYR A 539 21.57 36.74 -21.30
C TYR A 539 22.04 37.79 -20.29
N ASN A 540 21.18 38.20 -19.36
CA ASN A 540 21.45 39.28 -18.46
C ASN A 540 22.32 38.78 -17.30
N THR A 541 23.44 39.45 -17.04
CA THR A 541 24.31 39.15 -15.90
C THR A 541 23.89 39.89 -14.63
N HIS A 542 22.83 40.70 -14.67
CA HIS A 542 22.28 41.33 -13.48
C HIS A 542 21.52 40.29 -12.64
N ALA A 543 21.80 40.30 -11.35
CA ALA A 543 21.09 39.53 -10.34
C ALA A 543 20.62 40.45 -9.22
N GLN A 544 19.52 40.08 -8.59
CA GLN A 544 18.88 40.82 -7.51
C GLN A 544 18.62 39.90 -6.30
N ALA A 545 18.25 40.52 -5.18
CA ALA A 545 17.82 39.77 -4.00
C ALA A 545 16.64 38.85 -4.35
N GLY A 546 16.73 37.58 -3.95
CA GLY A 546 15.74 36.55 -4.25
C GLY A 546 16.01 35.71 -5.50
N ASP A 547 17.02 36.06 -6.32
CA ASP A 547 17.47 35.19 -7.40
C ASP A 547 18.27 34.01 -6.85
N VAL A 548 18.07 32.83 -7.44
CA VAL A 548 18.60 31.56 -6.90
C VAL A 548 19.11 30.66 -8.02
N TRP A 549 20.29 30.08 -7.82
CA TRP A 549 20.84 29.00 -8.63
C TRP A 549 21.29 27.86 -7.75
N LYS A 550 20.75 26.66 -7.99
CA LYS A 550 21.09 25.46 -7.22
C LYS A 550 21.37 24.28 -8.14
N MET A 551 22.31 23.45 -7.74
CA MET A 551 22.61 22.18 -8.40
C MET A 551 22.64 21.07 -7.37
N PHE A 552 22.06 19.94 -7.73
CA PHE A 552 21.96 18.76 -6.87
C PHE A 552 22.38 17.51 -7.61
N VAL A 553 22.74 16.48 -6.85
CA VAL A 553 23.00 15.13 -7.34
C VAL A 553 22.23 14.10 -6.51
N ARG A 554 21.88 12.97 -7.12
CA ARG A 554 21.19 11.86 -6.46
C ARG A 554 21.57 10.51 -7.04
#